data_AF-A0A1T2KYX6-F1
#
_entry.id   AF-A0A1T2KYX6-F1
#
_cell.length_a   1.000
_cell.length_b   1.000
_cell.length_c   1.000
_cell.angle_alpha   90.00
_cell.angle_beta   90.00
_cell.angle_gamma   90.00
#
_symmetry.space_group_name_H-M   'P 1'
#
loop_
_entity.id
_entity.type
_entity.pdbx_description
1 polymer ?
#
loop_
_entity_poly.entity_id
_entity_poly.type
_entity_poly.pdbx_seq_one_letter_code
_entity_poly.pdbx_strand_id
1 'polypeptide(L)'
;MFILQLRISQPEIFSRHLRTALDTPDIAYHLKRLIVETLAEFDPQEDDIPLVRHISTKHHTIFTRLIDQPLTIKWFHLLRDSWLPSTLREQNSDTLRRFLLNLDRWINEDTESVLSIWHRALTEQWVESYSIAFHITHSLMKIEEWHHPEIRPLLETLISLGQKADHESAGQPLSRLVTETDEHDDLLWSWITRDVPEALNSRRDISEHLHCSPHDFHKKDFLEERLSGSRYFCGSLFWASKPKQAAKT
;
A
#
# COMPACT_ATOMS: atom_id res chain seq x y z
N MET A 1 -14.45 0.94 -33.74
CA MET A 1 -14.69 2.28 -34.33
C MET A 1 -16.06 2.88 -33.98
N PHE A 2 -17.18 2.14 -34.05
CA PHE A 2 -18.52 2.67 -33.70
C PHE A 2 -18.72 3.05 -32.22
N ILE A 3 -18.24 2.21 -31.29
CA ILE A 3 -18.29 2.45 -29.83
C ILE A 3 -17.58 3.76 -29.44
N LEU A 4 -16.48 4.07 -30.10
CA LEU A 4 -15.71 5.29 -29.89
C LEU A 4 -16.43 6.54 -30.38
N GLN A 5 -17.06 6.45 -31.56
CA GLN A 5 -17.85 7.55 -32.11
C GLN A 5 -18.99 7.92 -31.17
N LEU A 6 -19.69 6.92 -30.59
CA LEU A 6 -20.77 7.14 -29.63
C LEU A 6 -20.27 7.80 -28.33
N ARG A 7 -19.12 7.38 -27.82
CA ARG A 7 -18.53 8.00 -26.62
C ARG A 7 -18.17 9.46 -26.84
N ILE A 8 -17.61 9.80 -28.01
CA ILE A 8 -17.20 11.18 -28.34
C ILE A 8 -18.42 12.06 -28.63
N SER A 9 -19.43 11.54 -29.34
CA SER A 9 -20.57 12.35 -29.79
C SER A 9 -21.72 12.43 -28.80
N GLN A 10 -21.94 11.40 -27.97
CA GLN A 10 -23.09 11.27 -27.07
C GLN A 10 -22.73 10.47 -25.80
N PRO A 11 -21.87 11.00 -24.90
CA PRO A 11 -21.35 10.28 -23.73
C PRO A 11 -22.44 9.77 -22.78
N GLU A 12 -23.52 10.54 -22.56
CA GLU A 12 -24.63 10.09 -21.71
C GLU A 12 -25.39 8.89 -22.29
N ILE A 13 -25.62 8.88 -23.60
CA ILE A 13 -26.32 7.79 -24.30
C ILE A 13 -25.43 6.55 -24.33
N PHE A 14 -24.13 6.75 -24.55
CA PHE A 14 -23.13 5.71 -24.44
C PHE A 14 -23.15 5.05 -23.06
N SER A 15 -23.01 5.83 -21.99
CA SER A 15 -23.03 5.35 -20.60
C SER A 15 -24.32 4.58 -20.27
N ARG A 16 -25.48 5.09 -20.74
CA ARG A 16 -26.77 4.44 -20.58
C ARG A 16 -26.85 3.09 -21.30
N HIS A 17 -26.40 3.02 -22.56
CA HIS A 17 -26.39 1.76 -23.31
C HIS A 17 -25.47 0.72 -22.68
N LEU A 18 -24.30 1.14 -22.18
CA LEU A 18 -23.38 0.24 -21.47
C LEU A 18 -24.02 -0.31 -20.20
N ARG A 19 -24.68 0.54 -19.39
CA ARG A 19 -25.44 0.09 -18.21
C ARG A 19 -26.50 -0.94 -18.57
N THR A 20 -27.31 -0.67 -19.60
CA THR A 20 -28.34 -1.63 -20.06
C THR A 20 -27.71 -2.95 -20.50
N ALA A 21 -26.60 -2.91 -21.23
CA ALA A 21 -25.90 -4.11 -21.67
C ALA A 21 -25.34 -4.93 -20.49
N LEU A 22 -24.80 -4.26 -19.47
CA LEU A 22 -24.30 -4.90 -18.26
C LEU A 22 -25.42 -5.53 -17.42
N ASP A 23 -26.58 -4.89 -17.36
CA ASP A 23 -27.73 -5.38 -16.57
C ASP A 23 -28.55 -6.48 -17.27
N THR A 24 -28.43 -6.61 -18.59
CA THR A 24 -29.19 -7.62 -19.35
C THR A 24 -28.71 -9.03 -19.02
N PRO A 25 -29.58 -9.94 -18.54
CA PRO A 25 -29.18 -11.32 -18.18
C PRO A 25 -28.69 -12.14 -19.37
N ASP A 26 -29.30 -11.96 -20.55
CA ASP A 26 -28.99 -12.72 -21.76
C ASP A 26 -27.64 -12.36 -22.39
N ILE A 27 -27.04 -11.24 -21.99
CA ILE A 27 -25.72 -10.85 -22.46
C ILE A 27 -24.67 -11.66 -21.69
N ALA A 28 -23.89 -12.43 -22.44
CA ALA A 28 -22.84 -13.28 -21.89
C ALA A 28 -21.81 -12.47 -21.09
N TYR A 29 -21.32 -13.07 -20.00
CA TYR A 29 -20.28 -12.48 -19.13
C TYR A 29 -19.04 -12.01 -19.91
N HIS A 30 -18.59 -12.80 -20.89
CA HIS A 30 -17.42 -12.46 -21.70
C HIS A 30 -17.61 -11.15 -22.49
N LEU A 31 -18.83 -10.85 -22.94
CA LEU A 31 -19.13 -9.60 -23.62
C LEU A 31 -19.13 -8.42 -22.62
N LYS A 32 -19.70 -8.60 -21.43
CA LYS A 32 -19.65 -7.59 -20.35
C LYS A 32 -18.23 -7.27 -19.93
N ARG A 33 -17.39 -8.30 -19.81
CA ARG A 33 -15.96 -8.16 -19.56
C ARG A 33 -15.27 -7.38 -20.67
N LEU A 34 -15.47 -7.77 -21.93
CA LEU A 34 -14.87 -7.08 -23.08
C LEU A 34 -15.25 -5.59 -23.13
N ILE A 35 -16.50 -5.24 -22.79
CA ILE A 35 -16.97 -3.86 -22.73
C ILE A 35 -16.13 -3.03 -21.74
N VAL A 36 -15.92 -3.52 -20.52
CA VAL A 36 -15.16 -2.75 -19.52
C VAL A 36 -13.65 -2.76 -19.76
N GLU A 37 -13.12 -3.82 -20.36
CA GLU A 37 -11.73 -3.87 -20.80
C GLU A 37 -11.51 -2.83 -21.92
N THR A 38 -12.44 -2.74 -22.88
CA THR A 38 -12.41 -1.71 -23.93
C THR A 38 -12.55 -0.31 -23.33
N LEU A 39 -13.37 -0.12 -22.29
CA LEU A 39 -13.52 1.18 -21.63
C LEU A 39 -12.18 1.67 -21.03
N ALA A 40 -11.40 0.76 -20.45
CA ALA A 40 -10.11 1.03 -19.83
C ALA A 40 -9.02 1.48 -20.82
N GLU A 41 -9.14 1.13 -22.10
CA GLU A 41 -8.17 1.49 -23.14
C GLU A 41 -8.11 3.00 -23.44
N PHE A 42 -9.06 3.77 -22.91
CA PHE A 42 -9.21 5.18 -23.16
C PHE A 42 -9.15 5.97 -21.86
N ASP A 43 -8.74 7.24 -21.95
CA ASP A 43 -8.84 8.16 -20.82
C ASP A 43 -10.30 8.30 -20.35
N PRO A 44 -10.52 8.43 -19.03
CA PRO A 44 -11.85 8.60 -18.50
C PRO A 44 -12.36 10.02 -18.74
N GLN A 45 -13.67 10.17 -18.70
CA GLN A 45 -14.39 11.44 -18.71
C GLN A 45 -15.24 11.53 -17.44
N GLU A 46 -15.59 12.74 -17.00
CA GLU A 46 -16.45 12.93 -15.82
C GLU A 46 -17.80 12.18 -15.97
N ASP A 47 -18.33 12.12 -17.19
CA ASP A 47 -19.54 11.38 -17.54
C ASP A 47 -19.44 9.86 -17.36
N ASP A 48 -18.24 9.31 -17.15
CA ASP A 48 -18.02 7.89 -16.86
C ASP A 48 -18.28 7.55 -15.39
N ILE A 49 -18.24 8.53 -14.47
CA ILE A 49 -18.43 8.32 -13.01
C ILE A 49 -19.72 7.54 -12.71
N PRO A 50 -20.88 7.89 -13.29
CA PRO A 50 -22.11 7.16 -13.03
C PRO A 50 -22.02 5.68 -13.49
N LEU A 51 -21.33 5.40 -14.60
CA LEU A 51 -21.11 4.03 -15.08
C LEU A 51 -20.18 3.27 -14.15
N VAL A 52 -19.06 3.88 -13.74
CA VAL A 52 -18.09 3.29 -12.80
C VAL A 52 -18.78 2.90 -11.49
N ARG A 53 -19.59 3.82 -10.90
CA ARG A 53 -20.37 3.53 -9.70
C ARG A 53 -21.36 2.38 -9.91
N HIS A 54 -22.03 2.34 -11.06
CA HIS A 54 -22.96 1.26 -11.39
C HIS A 54 -22.25 -0.10 -11.46
N ILE A 55 -21.08 -0.15 -12.11
CA ILE A 55 -20.27 -1.37 -12.22
C ILE A 55 -19.78 -1.79 -10.83
N SER A 56 -19.25 -0.86 -10.01
CA SER A 56 -18.71 -1.17 -8.68
C SER A 56 -19.74 -1.66 -7.68
N THR A 57 -21.00 -1.23 -7.81
CA THR A 57 -22.09 -1.56 -6.88
C THR A 57 -22.88 -2.80 -7.28
N LYS A 58 -23.10 -3.03 -8.58
CA LYS A 58 -23.93 -4.13 -9.07
C LYS A 58 -23.16 -5.28 -9.69
N HIS A 59 -21.96 -5.02 -10.21
CA HIS A 59 -21.19 -5.96 -11.02
C HIS A 59 -19.75 -6.07 -10.52
N HIS A 60 -19.55 -6.41 -9.25
CA HIS A 60 -18.23 -6.47 -8.58
C HIS A 60 -17.16 -7.24 -9.38
N THR A 61 -17.52 -8.39 -9.95
CA THR A 61 -16.59 -9.21 -10.75
C THR A 61 -16.19 -8.55 -12.06
N ILE A 62 -17.06 -7.70 -12.63
CA ILE A 62 -16.77 -6.88 -13.82
C ILE A 62 -15.95 -5.66 -13.42
N PHE A 63 -16.24 -5.04 -12.27
CA PHE A 63 -15.43 -3.92 -11.75
C PHE A 63 -13.98 -4.34 -11.54
N THR A 64 -13.74 -5.52 -10.96
CA THR A 64 -12.40 -6.06 -10.82
C THR A 64 -11.69 -6.16 -12.16
N ARG A 65 -12.39 -6.54 -13.24
CA ARG A 65 -11.78 -6.59 -14.59
C ARG A 65 -11.41 -5.22 -15.13
N LEU A 66 -12.18 -4.17 -14.80
CA LEU A 66 -11.84 -2.79 -15.14
C LEU A 66 -10.58 -2.33 -14.40
N ILE A 67 -10.54 -2.48 -13.08
CA ILE A 67 -9.40 -2.04 -12.25
C ILE A 67 -8.13 -2.82 -12.58
N ASP A 68 -8.24 -4.09 -12.98
CA ASP A 68 -7.09 -4.90 -13.35
C ASP A 68 -6.43 -4.47 -14.67
N GLN A 69 -7.08 -3.63 -15.48
CA GLN A 69 -6.50 -3.11 -16.73
C GLN A 69 -5.39 -2.09 -16.47
N PRO A 70 -4.46 -1.87 -17.42
CA PRO A 70 -3.43 -0.83 -17.34
C PRO A 70 -4.04 0.58 -17.48
N LEU A 71 -4.76 1.02 -16.46
CA LEU A 71 -5.44 2.30 -16.39
C LEU A 71 -4.44 3.46 -16.30
N THR A 72 -4.68 4.53 -17.05
CA THR A 72 -3.87 5.76 -17.04
C THR A 72 -3.97 6.51 -15.71
N ILE A 73 -3.06 7.43 -15.43
CA ILE A 73 -3.13 8.28 -14.23
C ILE A 73 -4.43 9.10 -14.14
N LYS A 74 -5.05 9.43 -15.28
CA LYS A 74 -6.36 10.13 -15.29
C LYS A 74 -7.47 9.26 -14.70
N TRP A 75 -7.41 7.94 -14.89
CA TRP A 75 -8.31 7.00 -14.21
C TRP A 75 -8.09 7.02 -12.71
N PHE A 76 -6.84 7.04 -12.26
CA PHE A 76 -6.55 7.18 -10.84
C PHE A 76 -7.15 8.45 -10.26
N HIS A 77 -6.95 9.61 -10.89
CA HIS A 77 -7.53 10.88 -10.42
C HIS A 77 -9.06 10.84 -10.37
N LEU A 78 -9.72 10.35 -11.43
CA LEU A 78 -11.18 10.22 -11.44
C LEU A 78 -11.68 9.26 -10.34
N LEU A 79 -10.99 8.13 -10.14
CA LEU A 79 -11.34 7.17 -9.10
C LEU A 79 -11.14 7.75 -7.69
N ARG A 80 -9.99 8.40 -7.44
CA ARG A 80 -9.66 9.07 -6.18
C ARG A 80 -10.66 10.16 -5.84
N ASP A 81 -10.97 11.04 -6.79
CA ASP A 81 -11.70 12.28 -6.53
C ASP A 81 -13.21 12.06 -6.48
N SER A 82 -13.73 11.12 -7.27
CA SER A 82 -15.18 10.94 -7.44
C SER A 82 -15.73 9.60 -6.99
N TRP A 83 -15.00 8.50 -7.22
CA TRP A 83 -15.49 7.16 -6.91
C TRP A 83 -15.20 6.76 -5.45
N LEU A 84 -13.96 6.91 -4.99
CA LEU A 84 -13.51 6.53 -3.65
C LEU A 84 -14.37 7.16 -2.54
N PRO A 85 -14.68 8.48 -2.54
CA PRO A 85 -15.52 9.07 -1.50
C PRO A 85 -16.97 8.55 -1.49
N SER A 86 -17.51 8.12 -2.64
CA SER A 86 -18.82 7.44 -2.67
C SER A 86 -18.72 6.02 -2.11
N THR A 87 -17.71 5.26 -2.52
CA THR A 87 -17.55 3.86 -2.10
C THR A 87 -17.29 3.71 -0.61
N LEU A 88 -16.53 4.64 -0.01
CA LEU A 88 -16.32 4.68 1.44
C LEU A 88 -17.62 4.84 2.24
N ARG A 89 -18.61 5.59 1.71
CA ARG A 89 -19.92 5.74 2.35
C ARG A 89 -20.79 4.49 2.24
N GLU A 90 -20.58 3.70 1.20
CA GLU A 90 -21.35 2.47 0.91
C GLU A 90 -20.76 1.22 1.59
N GLN A 91 -19.57 1.32 2.19
CA GLN A 91 -18.88 0.24 2.93
C GLN A 91 -18.64 -1.05 2.10
N ASN A 92 -18.39 -0.91 0.80
CA ASN A 92 -18.10 -2.04 -0.08
C ASN A 92 -16.61 -2.45 0.01
N SER A 93 -16.30 -3.31 0.98
CA SER A 93 -14.93 -3.67 1.37
C SER A 93 -14.15 -4.42 0.27
N ASP A 94 -14.77 -5.34 -0.47
CA ASP A 94 -14.06 -6.15 -1.49
C ASP A 94 -13.56 -5.30 -2.66
N THR A 95 -14.43 -4.42 -3.14
CA THR A 95 -14.14 -3.54 -4.28
C THR A 95 -13.08 -2.51 -3.91
N LEU A 96 -13.19 -1.98 -2.70
CA LEU A 96 -12.21 -1.05 -2.15
C LEU A 96 -10.86 -1.73 -1.95
N ARG A 97 -10.83 -2.94 -1.41
CA ARG A 97 -9.61 -3.74 -1.27
C ARG A 97 -8.93 -3.92 -2.63
N ARG A 98 -9.69 -4.26 -3.68
CA ARG A 98 -9.11 -4.44 -5.02
C ARG A 98 -8.50 -3.16 -5.57
N PHE A 99 -9.14 -2.02 -5.35
CA PHE A 99 -8.57 -0.72 -5.70
C PHE A 99 -7.25 -0.45 -4.96
N LEU A 100 -7.23 -0.64 -3.64
CA LEU A 100 -6.02 -0.43 -2.81
C LEU A 100 -4.84 -1.31 -3.25
N LEU A 101 -5.11 -2.54 -3.69
CA LEU A 101 -4.09 -3.48 -4.21
C LEU A 101 -3.56 -3.15 -5.62
N ASN A 102 -4.08 -2.13 -6.29
CA ASN A 102 -3.63 -1.68 -7.61
C ASN A 102 -3.02 -0.27 -7.60
N LEU A 103 -2.97 0.39 -6.43
CA LEU A 103 -2.44 1.75 -6.31
C LEU A 103 -0.95 1.85 -6.60
N ASP A 104 -0.22 0.76 -6.42
CA ASP A 104 1.22 0.67 -6.69
C ASP A 104 1.59 1.00 -8.13
N ARG A 105 0.64 0.90 -9.06
CA ARG A 105 0.80 1.28 -10.47
C ARG A 105 1.12 2.76 -10.66
N TRP A 106 0.62 3.62 -9.78
CA TRP A 106 0.78 5.07 -9.88
C TRP A 106 1.72 5.63 -8.81
N ILE A 107 2.45 4.76 -8.10
CA ILE A 107 3.28 5.14 -6.95
C ILE A 107 4.38 6.14 -7.28
N ASN A 108 4.86 6.17 -8.53
CA ASN A 108 5.86 7.13 -9.01
C ASN A 108 5.26 8.25 -9.89
N GLU A 109 3.96 8.19 -10.21
CA GLU A 109 3.26 9.24 -10.97
C GLU A 109 2.53 10.23 -10.04
N ASP A 110 2.01 9.76 -8.91
CA ASP A 110 1.33 10.56 -7.88
C ASP A 110 1.58 9.94 -6.50
N THR A 111 2.85 9.97 -6.07
CA THR A 111 3.34 9.35 -4.84
C THR A 111 2.59 9.82 -3.60
N GLU A 112 2.38 11.12 -3.47
CA GLU A 112 1.69 11.72 -2.32
C GLU A 112 0.28 11.14 -2.16
N SER A 113 -0.51 11.11 -3.24
CA SER A 113 -1.87 10.58 -3.18
C SER A 113 -1.89 9.09 -2.87
N VAL A 114 -1.00 8.29 -3.49
CA VAL A 114 -0.94 6.84 -3.26
C VAL A 114 -0.61 6.53 -1.80
N LEU A 115 0.44 7.16 -1.26
CA LEU A 115 0.86 6.98 0.14
C LEU A 115 -0.22 7.43 1.12
N SER A 116 -0.82 8.60 0.88
CA SER A 116 -1.90 9.13 1.72
C SER A 116 -3.12 8.21 1.74
N ILE A 117 -3.51 7.68 0.57
CA ILE A 117 -4.64 6.75 0.46
C ILE A 117 -4.36 5.45 1.22
N TRP A 118 -3.18 4.85 1.07
CA TRP A 118 -2.81 3.65 1.84
C TRP A 118 -2.75 3.91 3.34
N HIS A 119 -2.15 5.02 3.75
CA HIS A 119 -2.05 5.40 5.16
C HIS A 119 -3.44 5.54 5.77
N ARG A 120 -4.33 6.30 5.12
CA ARG A 120 -5.73 6.44 5.56
C ARG A 120 -6.49 5.12 5.56
N ALA A 121 -6.30 4.27 4.54
CA ALA A 121 -6.95 2.97 4.49
C ALA A 121 -6.59 2.08 5.69
N LEU A 122 -5.35 2.16 6.16
CA LEU A 122 -4.87 1.43 7.34
C LEU A 122 -5.39 2.05 8.64
N THR A 123 -5.32 3.37 8.80
CA THR A 123 -5.68 4.08 10.05
C THR A 123 -7.18 4.20 10.26
N GLU A 124 -7.94 4.45 9.19
CA GLU A 124 -9.40 4.55 9.21
C GLU A 124 -10.08 3.20 9.00
N GLN A 125 -9.31 2.11 8.88
CA GLN A 125 -9.80 0.72 8.75
C GLN A 125 -10.82 0.55 7.61
N TRP A 126 -10.54 1.15 6.46
CA TRP A 126 -11.39 1.05 5.26
C TRP A 126 -11.60 -0.39 4.81
N VAL A 127 -10.57 -1.21 5.00
CA VAL A 127 -10.57 -2.65 4.81
C VAL A 127 -9.78 -3.27 5.95
N GLU A 128 -9.83 -4.58 6.05
CA GLU A 128 -9.01 -5.33 6.99
C GLU A 128 -7.51 -5.10 6.71
N SER A 129 -6.81 -4.42 7.64
CA SER A 129 -5.47 -3.88 7.40
C SER A 129 -4.45 -4.93 6.96
N TYR A 130 -4.49 -6.13 7.53
CA TYR A 130 -3.57 -7.21 7.15
C TYR A 130 -3.82 -7.73 5.73
N SER A 131 -5.02 -7.54 5.18
CA SER A 131 -5.37 -7.99 3.83
C SER A 131 -4.70 -7.18 2.71
N ILE A 132 -4.09 -6.04 3.06
CA ILE A 132 -3.36 -5.13 2.17
C ILE A 132 -1.94 -4.81 2.65
N ALA A 133 -1.62 -4.99 3.94
CA ALA A 133 -0.33 -4.61 4.53
C ALA A 133 0.88 -5.18 3.77
N PHE A 134 0.92 -6.49 3.56
CA PHE A 134 2.00 -7.15 2.82
C PHE A 134 2.21 -6.56 1.42
N HIS A 135 1.11 -6.29 0.70
CA HIS A 135 1.18 -5.69 -0.63
C HIS A 135 1.74 -4.26 -0.56
N ILE A 136 1.26 -3.44 0.39
CA ILE A 136 1.77 -2.07 0.56
C ILE A 136 3.27 -2.12 0.83
N THR A 137 3.71 -2.94 1.78
CA THR A 137 5.12 -3.07 2.16
C THR A 137 6.01 -3.43 0.97
N HIS A 138 5.61 -4.40 0.15
CA HIS A 138 6.34 -4.74 -1.08
C HIS A 138 6.29 -3.64 -2.14
N SER A 139 5.16 -2.96 -2.27
CA SER A 139 4.99 -1.89 -3.25
C SER A 139 5.82 -0.65 -2.92
N LEU A 140 6.09 -0.36 -1.64
CA LEU A 140 7.00 0.72 -1.24
C LEU A 140 8.40 0.57 -1.85
N MET A 141 8.87 -0.66 -2.11
CA MET A 141 10.16 -0.89 -2.76
C MET A 141 10.24 -0.40 -4.21
N LYS A 142 9.10 -0.05 -4.82
CA LYS A 142 9.04 0.52 -6.18
C LYS A 142 9.23 2.04 -6.19
N ILE A 143 9.19 2.70 -5.03
CA ILE A 143 9.37 4.14 -4.92
C ILE A 143 10.76 4.53 -5.37
N GLU A 144 10.82 5.52 -6.25
CA GLU A 144 12.08 6.12 -6.72
C GLU A 144 12.58 7.18 -5.74
N GLU A 145 11.69 8.01 -5.20
CA GLU A 145 12.04 9.11 -4.28
C GLU A 145 11.70 8.79 -2.81
N TRP A 146 12.73 8.37 -2.06
CA TRP A 146 12.59 7.98 -0.65
C TRP A 146 12.56 9.14 0.36
N HIS A 147 12.77 10.38 -0.10
CA HIS A 147 12.74 11.59 0.74
C HIS A 147 11.31 12.11 0.96
N HIS A 148 10.29 11.33 0.63
CA HIS A 148 8.90 11.74 0.74
C HIS A 148 8.38 11.64 2.19
N PRO A 149 7.77 12.70 2.75
CA PRO A 149 7.41 12.77 4.18
C PRO A 149 6.39 11.71 4.62
N GLU A 150 5.49 11.27 3.73
CA GLU A 150 4.48 10.25 4.04
C GLU A 150 5.02 8.82 4.16
N ILE A 151 6.26 8.53 3.74
CA ILE A 151 6.81 7.17 3.79
C ILE A 151 6.99 6.71 5.25
N ARG A 152 7.54 7.59 6.11
CA ARG A 152 7.79 7.25 7.51
C ARG A 152 6.48 6.95 8.28
N PRO A 153 5.45 7.83 8.29
CA PRO A 153 4.18 7.55 8.97
C PRO A 153 3.50 6.26 8.48
N LEU A 154 3.57 5.98 7.17
CA LEU A 154 3.02 4.75 6.61
C LEU A 154 3.77 3.51 7.11
N LEU A 155 5.11 3.55 7.14
CA LEU A 155 5.92 2.47 7.69
C LEU A 155 5.70 2.27 9.19
N GLU A 156 5.62 3.34 9.97
CA GLU A 156 5.26 3.28 11.40
C GLU A 156 3.91 2.58 11.59
N THR A 157 2.91 2.95 10.78
CA THR A 157 1.60 2.30 10.78
C THR A 157 1.70 0.82 10.46
N LEU A 158 2.42 0.43 9.40
CA LEU A 158 2.61 -0.97 9.02
C LEU A 158 3.33 -1.79 10.10
N ILE A 159 4.36 -1.23 10.72
CA ILE A 159 5.10 -1.88 11.82
C ILE A 159 4.20 -2.09 13.03
N SER A 160 3.32 -1.12 13.34
CA SER A 160 2.39 -1.19 14.47
C SER A 160 1.32 -2.28 14.32
N LEU A 161 1.05 -2.77 13.09
CA LEU A 161 0.02 -3.80 12.83
C LEU A 161 0.34 -5.16 13.47
N GLY A 162 1.55 -5.35 14.00
CA GLY A 162 1.86 -6.54 14.79
C GLY A 162 1.83 -7.84 13.95
N GLN A 163 2.02 -8.98 14.64
CA GLN A 163 2.35 -10.30 14.06
C GLN A 163 1.34 -10.81 13.02
N LYS A 164 0.24 -10.09 12.85
CA LYS A 164 -0.84 -10.33 11.91
C LYS A 164 -0.49 -9.94 10.46
N ALA A 165 0.57 -9.16 10.21
CA ALA A 165 0.83 -8.54 8.91
C ALA A 165 2.11 -9.00 8.17
N ASP A 166 2.65 -10.19 8.48
CA ASP A 166 3.91 -10.71 7.91
C ASP A 166 5.08 -9.71 8.07
N HIS A 167 5.57 -9.63 9.30
CA HIS A 167 6.43 -8.55 9.78
C HIS A 167 7.82 -8.45 9.20
N GLU A 168 8.35 -9.57 8.74
CA GLU A 168 9.68 -9.64 8.13
C GLU A 168 9.70 -8.77 6.87
N SER A 169 8.54 -8.59 6.22
CA SER A 169 8.41 -7.76 5.02
C SER A 169 8.79 -6.28 5.23
N ALA A 170 8.64 -5.73 6.44
CA ALA A 170 8.88 -4.30 6.70
C ALA A 170 10.37 -3.93 6.77
N GLY A 171 11.27 -4.91 6.99
CA GLY A 171 12.70 -4.66 7.09
C GLY A 171 13.30 -4.09 5.80
N GLN A 172 12.80 -4.51 4.63
CA GLN A 172 13.32 -4.07 3.34
C GLN A 172 13.06 -2.58 3.11
N PRO A 173 11.80 -2.09 3.13
CA PRO A 173 11.54 -0.67 2.93
C PRO A 173 12.11 0.19 4.07
N LEU A 174 12.16 -0.32 5.31
CA LEU A 174 12.75 0.42 6.42
C LEU A 174 14.26 0.64 6.26
N SER A 175 15.00 -0.41 5.93
CA SER A 175 16.44 -0.29 5.66
C SER A 175 16.74 0.56 4.42
N ARG A 176 15.85 0.54 3.42
CA ARG A 176 15.95 1.39 2.24
C ARG A 176 15.75 2.86 2.61
N LEU A 177 14.71 3.19 3.38
CA LEU A 177 14.45 4.54 3.88
C LEU A 177 15.68 5.10 4.64
N VAL A 178 16.22 4.33 5.59
CA VAL A 178 17.40 4.74 6.37
C VAL A 178 18.62 4.98 5.48
N THR A 179 18.80 4.14 4.45
CA THR A 179 19.95 4.27 3.54
C THR A 179 19.86 5.52 2.67
N GLU A 180 18.67 5.82 2.15
CA GLU A 180 18.47 6.93 1.22
C GLU A 180 18.40 8.28 1.94
N THR A 181 17.88 8.31 3.18
CA THR A 181 17.72 9.55 3.97
C THR A 181 18.86 9.81 4.95
N ASP A 182 19.67 8.79 5.27
CA ASP A 182 20.65 8.79 6.38
C ASP A 182 20.00 9.03 7.77
N GLU A 183 18.67 8.94 7.86
CA GLU A 183 17.86 9.21 9.06
C GLU A 183 17.10 7.96 9.54
N HIS A 184 16.25 8.11 10.56
CA HIS A 184 15.29 7.10 11.02
C HIS A 184 15.86 5.83 11.68
N ASP A 185 17.08 5.93 12.24
CA ASP A 185 17.69 4.86 13.05
C ASP A 185 16.83 4.48 14.28
N ASP A 186 16.05 5.42 14.80
CA ASP A 186 15.09 5.21 15.88
C ASP A 186 14.01 4.19 15.49
N LEU A 187 13.42 4.37 14.31
CA LEU A 187 12.39 3.47 13.79
C LEU A 187 12.96 2.09 13.44
N LEU A 188 14.13 2.06 12.79
CA LEU A 188 14.85 0.81 12.52
C LEU A 188 15.14 0.03 13.80
N TRP A 189 15.67 0.71 14.82
CA TRP A 189 15.96 0.05 16.10
C TRP A 189 14.70 -0.45 16.79
N SER A 190 13.64 0.37 16.82
CA SER A 190 12.36 -0.03 17.40
C SER A 190 11.77 -1.27 16.73
N TRP A 191 11.95 -1.42 15.42
CA TRP A 191 11.52 -2.62 14.69
C TRP A 191 12.38 -3.83 15.05
N ILE A 192 13.72 -3.70 15.04
CA ILE A 192 14.66 -4.77 15.38
C ILE A 192 14.44 -5.30 16.81
N THR A 193 14.20 -4.42 17.79
CA THR A 193 14.17 -4.77 19.21
C THR A 193 12.77 -4.96 19.80
N ARG A 194 11.72 -4.95 18.98
CA ARG A 194 10.33 -4.82 19.44
C ARG A 194 9.92 -5.82 20.53
N ASP A 195 10.30 -7.09 20.37
CA ASP A 195 9.91 -8.16 21.30
C ASP A 195 11.09 -8.64 22.17
N VAL A 196 12.15 -7.83 22.27
CA VAL A 196 13.31 -8.10 23.14
C VAL A 196 12.93 -7.76 24.59
N PRO A 197 12.92 -8.74 25.52
CA PRO A 197 12.59 -8.47 26.92
C PRO A 197 13.61 -7.52 27.56
N GLU A 198 13.13 -6.53 28.33
CA GLU A 198 13.99 -5.60 29.10
C GLU A 198 14.91 -6.30 30.12
N ALA A 199 14.64 -7.58 30.43
CA ALA A 199 15.32 -8.37 31.44
C ALA A 199 16.47 -9.25 30.91
N LEU A 200 16.84 -9.14 29.63
CA LEU A 200 17.96 -9.93 29.09
C LEU A 200 19.29 -9.49 29.70
N ASN A 201 20.02 -10.44 30.28
CA ASN A 201 21.21 -10.17 31.10
C ASN A 201 22.53 -10.44 30.36
N SER A 202 22.49 -10.99 29.14
CA SER A 202 23.69 -11.25 28.35
C SER A 202 23.54 -10.84 26.88
N ARG A 203 24.65 -10.45 26.24
CA ARG A 203 24.69 -10.08 24.81
C ARG A 203 24.26 -11.21 23.89
N ARG A 204 24.50 -12.47 24.28
CA ARG A 204 24.14 -13.64 23.49
C ARG A 204 22.62 -13.86 23.51
N ASP A 205 21.98 -13.61 24.66
CA ASP A 205 20.52 -13.67 24.75
C ASP A 205 19.87 -12.57 23.90
N ILE A 206 20.44 -11.35 23.89
CA ILE A 206 19.91 -10.24 23.08
C ILE A 206 19.96 -10.57 21.59
N SER A 207 21.07 -11.12 21.08
CA SER A 207 21.20 -11.47 19.65
C SER A 207 20.19 -12.51 19.19
N GLU A 208 19.79 -13.44 20.06
CA GLU A 208 18.82 -14.49 19.74
C GLU A 208 17.37 -13.96 19.68
N HIS A 209 17.12 -12.75 20.18
CA HIS A 209 15.79 -12.11 20.21
C HIS A 209 15.66 -10.93 19.25
N LEU A 210 16.70 -10.59 18.47
CA LEU A 210 16.60 -9.55 17.46
C LEU A 210 15.73 -10.04 16.29
N HIS A 211 14.74 -9.25 15.91
CA HIS A 211 13.84 -9.54 14.80
C HIS A 211 14.46 -9.08 13.47
N CYS A 212 15.64 -9.59 13.16
CA CYS A 212 16.27 -9.31 11.89
C CYS A 212 17.29 -10.39 11.48
N SER A 213 17.25 -10.73 10.20
CA SER A 213 18.23 -11.50 9.46
C SER A 213 18.73 -10.68 8.27
N PRO A 214 19.92 -11.00 7.71
CA PRO A 214 20.44 -10.28 6.54
C PRO A 214 19.50 -10.23 5.33
N HIS A 215 18.58 -11.19 5.18
CA HIS A 215 17.61 -11.24 4.09
C HIS A 215 16.39 -10.33 4.29
N ASP A 216 16.17 -9.84 5.51
CA ASP A 216 15.06 -8.94 5.83
C ASP A 216 15.34 -7.51 5.36
N PHE A 217 16.58 -7.20 4.99
CA PHE A 217 16.99 -5.86 4.57
C PHE A 217 17.12 -5.75 3.05
N HIS A 218 17.05 -4.52 2.52
CA HIS A 218 17.21 -4.26 1.10
C HIS A 218 18.64 -4.58 0.57
N LYS A 219 19.62 -4.66 1.47
CA LYS A 219 20.99 -5.11 1.21
C LYS A 219 21.43 -6.05 2.32
N LYS A 220 22.12 -7.13 1.95
CA LYS A 220 22.59 -8.16 2.89
C LYS A 220 23.47 -7.62 4.01
N ASP A 221 24.39 -6.72 3.66
CA ASP A 221 25.39 -6.19 4.60
C ASP A 221 24.93 -4.85 5.22
N PHE A 222 23.66 -4.45 4.99
CA PHE A 222 23.10 -3.18 5.45
C PHE A 222 23.33 -2.91 6.94
N LEU A 223 23.00 -3.87 7.79
CA LEU A 223 23.07 -3.67 9.23
C LEU A 223 24.52 -3.53 9.70
N GLU A 224 25.45 -4.29 9.12
CA GLU A 224 26.89 -4.18 9.44
C GLU A 224 27.44 -2.80 9.03
N GLU A 225 27.14 -2.38 7.79
CA GLU A 225 27.50 -1.06 7.29
C GLU A 225 26.92 0.05 8.18
N ARG A 226 25.63 -0.04 8.52
CA ARG A 226 24.94 0.96 9.32
C ARG A 226 25.47 1.03 10.75
N LEU A 227 25.74 -0.12 11.39
CA LEU A 227 26.31 -0.17 12.74
C LEU A 227 27.72 0.42 12.79
N SER A 228 28.51 0.25 11.72
CA SER A 228 29.87 0.80 11.63
C SER A 228 29.89 2.33 11.45
N GLY A 229 28.86 2.90 10.83
CA GLY A 229 28.76 4.32 10.50
C GLY A 229 27.85 5.16 11.41
N SER A 230 26.89 4.57 12.11
CA SER A 230 25.87 5.30 12.87
C SER A 230 26.28 5.60 14.32
N ARG A 231 26.24 6.89 14.66
CA ARG A 231 26.43 7.37 16.05
C ARG A 231 25.27 6.95 16.97
N TYR A 232 24.06 6.75 16.44
CA TYR A 232 22.90 6.34 17.22
C TYR A 232 23.12 4.95 17.82
N PHE A 233 23.53 3.97 17.01
CA PHE A 233 23.74 2.60 17.47
C PHE A 233 24.91 2.47 18.46
N CYS A 234 25.96 3.28 18.32
CA CYS A 234 27.04 3.35 19.31
C CYS A 234 26.55 3.76 20.70
N GLY A 235 25.52 4.63 20.79
CA GLY A 235 24.85 5.00 22.04
C GLY A 235 23.84 3.97 22.53
N SER A 236 23.05 3.39 21.62
CA SER A 236 21.97 2.43 21.95
C SER A 236 22.52 1.07 22.41
N LEU A 237 23.59 0.56 21.79
CA LEU A 237 24.28 -0.65 22.24
C LEU A 237 25.00 -0.47 23.60
N PHE A 238 25.35 0.78 23.94
CA PHE A 238 25.89 1.10 25.26
C PHE A 238 24.85 0.93 26.37
N TRP A 239 23.56 1.16 26.08
CA TRP A 239 22.47 0.93 27.01
C TRP A 239 22.23 -0.58 27.25
N ALA A 240 22.29 -1.37 26.18
CA ALA A 240 22.15 -2.83 26.21
C ALA A 240 23.33 -3.56 26.88
N SER A 241 24.42 -2.86 27.24
CA SER A 241 25.63 -3.46 27.82
C SER A 241 25.96 -3.01 29.24
N LYS A 242 25.11 -2.21 29.90
CA LYS A 242 25.29 -1.88 31.31
C LYS A 242 24.86 -3.06 32.20
N PRO A 243 25.76 -3.68 33.00
CA PRO A 243 25.32 -4.56 34.07
C PRO A 243 24.49 -3.73 35.06
N LYS A 244 23.27 -4.19 35.37
CA LYS A 244 22.50 -3.65 36.51
C LYS A 244 23.39 -3.82 37.75
N GLN A 245 23.89 -2.71 38.30
CA GLN A 245 24.41 -2.71 39.65
C GLN A 245 23.25 -3.13 40.55
N ALA A 246 23.33 -4.33 41.10
CA ALA A 246 22.40 -4.80 42.10
C ALA A 246 22.40 -3.80 43.26
N ALA A 247 21.27 -3.15 43.48
CA ALA A 247 21.02 -2.41 44.70
C ALA A 247 21.12 -3.40 45.87
N LYS A 248 22.25 -3.35 46.58
CA LYS A 248 22.39 -4.01 47.88
C LYS A 248 21.56 -3.20 48.89
N THR A 249 20.47 -3.81 49.36
CA THR A 249 19.85 -3.53 50.65
C THR A 249 19.57 -4.85 51.31
#